data_AF-A0A5N6X7D9-F1
#
_entry.id   AF-A0A5N6X7D9-F1
#
_cell.length_a   1.000
_cell.length_b   1.000
_cell.length_c   1.000
_cell.angle_alpha   90.00
_cell.angle_beta   90.00
_cell.angle_gamma   90.00
#
_symmetry.space_group_name_H-M   'P 1'
#
loop_
_entity.id
_entity.type
_entity.pdbx_description
1 polymer ?
#
loop_
_entity_poly.entity_id
_entity_poly.type
_entity_poly.pdbx_seq_one_letter_code
_entity_poly.pdbx_strand_id
1 'polypeptide(L)'
;MYDVLESSTIALEWLGHHSGGGEISAHMYIYSLILAVLRAALISCVFLEGHQRVNTDIKPANILLLGIKTGHITAMVGDLGLVPVGSLFNGQPYAMRAPEIFLGQPCKEPSQVWEVATMLLCWIKPGILGAWDSPHPLIDEAWCMAKIKRLFPHWGIPTPNEVMRYTLKAAVKSANCFSKAVPELQVILPFDREIQKVDAAAVEESSSFYVGSESGRKALICAGIEGVLIVCEAR
;
A
#
# COMPACT_ATOMS: atom_id res chain seq x y z
N MET A 1 40.49 0.51 18.11
CA MET A 1 39.83 -0.40 19.08
C MET A 1 38.38 -0.41 18.65
N TYR A 2 38.00 -1.35 17.79
CA TYR A 2 36.59 -1.52 17.41
C TYR A 2 36.04 -2.54 18.39
N ASP A 3 35.09 -2.10 19.20
CA ASP A 3 34.40 -2.97 20.14
C ASP A 3 33.68 -4.09 19.37
N VAL A 4 33.73 -5.29 19.96
CA VAL A 4 32.97 -6.45 19.50
C VAL A 4 31.50 -6.07 19.59
N LEU A 5 30.88 -5.75 18.44
CA LEU A 5 29.45 -5.54 18.35
C LEU A 5 28.75 -6.84 18.79
N GLU A 6 27.93 -6.76 19.84
CA GLU A 6 27.10 -7.89 20.26
C GLU A 6 26.27 -8.40 19.07
N SER A 7 25.97 -9.70 19.03
CA SER A 7 25.21 -10.35 17.94
C SER A 7 23.77 -9.83 17.75
N SER A 8 23.33 -8.93 18.62
CA SER A 8 22.06 -8.19 18.61
C SER A 8 22.17 -6.77 18.02
N THR A 9 23.36 -6.33 17.63
CA THR A 9 23.58 -4.97 17.11
C THR A 9 23.68 -4.98 15.59
N ILE A 10 22.75 -4.30 14.91
CA ILE A 10 22.82 -4.05 13.48
C ILE A 10 23.28 -2.61 13.26
N ALA A 11 24.45 -2.44 12.65
CA ALA A 11 24.88 -1.14 12.15
C ALA A 11 24.14 -0.87 10.82
N LEU A 12 23.18 0.04 10.85
CA LEU A 12 22.44 0.49 9.67
C LEU A 12 23.05 1.79 9.14
N GLU A 13 22.92 2.03 7.85
CA GLU A 13 23.28 3.31 7.25
C GLU A 13 22.47 4.44 7.92
N TRP A 14 23.18 5.45 8.43
CA TRP A 14 22.56 6.62 9.04
C TRP A 14 21.97 7.52 7.94
N LEU A 15 20.65 7.47 7.77
CA LEU A 15 19.92 8.33 6.83
C LEU A 15 19.20 9.44 7.62
N GLY A 16 19.47 10.69 7.25
CA GLY A 16 19.10 11.87 8.03
C GLY A 16 17.59 12.15 8.11
N HIS A 17 17.11 12.17 9.35
CA HIS A 17 15.95 12.88 9.93
C HIS A 17 14.49 12.45 9.63
N HIS A 18 13.80 12.24 10.76
CA HIS A 18 12.36 12.18 11.00
C HIS A 18 11.56 13.34 10.38
N SER A 19 10.41 13.01 9.79
CA SER A 19 9.31 13.91 9.46
C SER A 19 8.76 14.56 10.74
N GLY A 20 9.18 15.80 11.00
CA GLY A 20 8.64 16.61 12.09
C GLY A 20 8.85 18.09 11.79
N GLY A 21 7.77 18.77 11.40
CA GLY A 21 7.60 20.20 11.65
C GLY A 21 8.26 21.19 10.70
N GLY A 22 8.13 21.01 9.39
CA GLY A 22 8.36 22.10 8.43
C GLY A 22 7.64 21.82 7.13
N GLU A 23 6.83 22.77 6.65
CA GLU A 23 6.22 22.74 5.32
C GLU A 23 7.34 22.78 4.28
N ILE A 24 7.87 21.61 3.97
CA ILE A 24 8.63 21.40 2.75
C ILE A 24 7.66 21.76 1.63
N SER A 25 8.08 22.65 0.72
CA SER A 25 7.41 22.91 -0.55
C SER A 25 7.33 21.61 -1.35
N ALA A 26 6.40 20.74 -0.96
CA ALA A 26 6.23 19.38 -1.46
C ALA A 26 6.02 19.39 -2.98
N HIS A 27 5.49 20.49 -3.51
CA HIS A 27 5.20 20.67 -4.93
C HIS A 27 6.38 20.49 -5.88
N MET A 28 7.61 20.92 -5.52
CA MET A 28 8.69 20.95 -6.52
C MET A 28 9.34 19.59 -6.78
N TYR A 29 9.28 18.67 -5.81
CA TYR A 29 9.98 17.37 -5.89
C TYR A 29 9.08 16.16 -5.64
N ILE A 30 7.75 16.33 -5.58
CA ILE A 30 6.82 15.23 -5.29
C ILE A 30 6.96 14.06 -6.26
N TYR A 31 7.14 14.33 -7.55
CA TYR A 31 7.35 13.29 -8.56
C TYR A 31 8.68 12.56 -8.39
N SER A 32 9.77 13.30 -8.15
CA SER A 32 11.09 12.73 -7.89
C SER A 32 11.08 11.88 -6.61
N LEU A 33 10.33 12.31 -5.59
CA LEU A 33 10.14 11.57 -4.35
C LEU A 33 9.36 10.27 -4.60
N ILE A 34 8.19 10.34 -5.23
CA ILE A 34 7.37 9.17 -5.56
C ILE A 34 8.19 8.18 -6.39
N LEU A 35 8.91 8.66 -7.41
CA LEU A 35 9.75 7.83 -8.27
C LEU A 35 10.88 7.16 -7.48
N ALA A 36 11.56 7.88 -6.60
CA ALA A 36 12.61 7.32 -5.76
C ALA A 36 12.06 6.22 -4.83
N VAL A 37 10.93 6.48 -4.16
CA VAL A 37 10.28 5.49 -3.28
C VAL A 37 9.85 4.26 -4.06
N LEU A 38 9.14 4.42 -5.18
CA LEU A 38 8.66 3.30 -5.98
C LEU A 38 9.83 2.45 -6.49
N ARG A 39 10.90 3.08 -6.98
CA ARG A 39 12.11 2.38 -7.41
C ARG A 39 12.70 1.56 -6.26
N ALA A 40 12.93 2.19 -5.10
CA ALA A 40 13.50 1.51 -3.95
C ALA A 40 12.65 0.32 -3.49
N ALA A 41 11.33 0.53 -3.38
CA ALA A 41 10.40 -0.50 -2.92
C ALA A 41 10.29 -1.67 -3.90
N LEU A 42 10.13 -1.40 -5.20
CA LEU A 42 10.05 -2.45 -6.22
C LEU A 42 11.37 -3.21 -6.39
N ILE A 43 12.52 -2.52 -6.36
CA ILE A 43 13.83 -3.18 -6.40
C ILE A 43 13.98 -4.11 -5.20
N SER A 44 13.54 -3.69 -4.00
CA SER A 44 13.54 -4.53 -2.81
C SER A 44 12.63 -5.77 -2.98
N CYS A 45 11.44 -5.62 -3.57
CA CYS A 45 10.56 -6.74 -3.88
C CYS A 45 11.25 -7.77 -4.78
N VAL A 46 11.81 -7.32 -5.91
CA VAL A 46 12.52 -8.18 -6.87
C VAL A 46 13.73 -8.87 -6.23
N PHE A 47 14.49 -8.12 -5.42
CA PHE A 47 15.66 -8.68 -4.74
C PHE A 47 15.27 -9.78 -3.74
N LEU A 48 14.21 -9.58 -2.95
CA LEU A 48 13.75 -10.55 -1.96
C LEU A 48 13.11 -11.79 -2.61
N GLU A 49 12.32 -11.59 -3.68
CA GLU A 49 11.78 -12.67 -4.50
C GLU A 49 12.90 -13.59 -5.02
N GLY A 50 14.00 -13.01 -5.50
CA GLY A 50 15.19 -13.76 -5.92
C GLY A 50 15.83 -14.62 -4.81
N HIS A 51 15.51 -14.34 -3.54
CA HIS A 51 15.95 -15.09 -2.37
C HIS A 51 14.83 -15.92 -1.72
N GLN A 52 13.68 -16.09 -2.39
CA GLN A 52 12.50 -16.78 -1.86
C GLN A 52 12.01 -16.18 -0.53
N ARG A 53 12.08 -14.85 -0.42
CA ARG A 53 11.67 -14.08 0.74
C ARG A 53 10.69 -13.01 0.31
N VAL A 54 9.85 -12.60 1.25
CA VAL A 54 8.92 -11.48 1.05
C VAL A 54 9.06 -10.49 2.20
N ASN A 55 9.07 -9.20 1.90
CA ASN A 55 8.89 -8.18 2.94
C ASN A 55 7.39 -8.08 3.23
N THR A 56 7.03 -8.13 4.51
CA THR A 56 5.63 -8.03 4.94
C THR A 56 5.31 -6.72 5.63
N ASP A 57 6.21 -5.74 5.60
CA ASP A 57 6.06 -4.47 6.30
C ASP A 57 6.57 -3.28 5.45
N ILE A 58 6.21 -3.25 4.17
CA ILE A 58 6.46 -2.11 3.30
C ILE A 58 5.45 -1.00 3.63
N LYS A 59 5.88 -0.02 4.41
CA LYS A 59 5.06 1.13 4.82
C LYS A 59 5.88 2.42 4.84
N PRO A 60 5.23 3.60 4.86
CA PRO A 60 5.93 4.88 4.85
C PRO A 60 6.99 5.03 5.94
N ALA A 61 6.72 4.51 7.15
CA ALA A 61 7.66 4.56 8.28
C ALA A 61 8.94 3.74 8.06
N ASN A 62 8.91 2.79 7.13
CA ASN A 62 10.03 1.92 6.80
C ASN A 62 10.72 2.36 5.49
N ILE A 63 10.35 3.51 4.92
CA ILE A 63 11.06 4.09 3.77
C ILE A 63 11.99 5.20 4.28
N LEU A 64 13.29 4.97 4.11
CA LEU A 64 14.33 5.92 4.49
C LEU A 64 14.62 6.83 3.30
N LEU A 65 14.69 8.14 3.54
CA LEU A 65 14.86 9.15 2.50
C LEU A 65 16.10 10.00 2.78
N LEU A 66 16.86 10.30 1.73
CA LEU A 66 18.01 11.20 1.75
C LEU A 66 17.87 12.23 0.63
N GLY A 67 18.48 13.40 0.80
CA GLY A 67 18.60 14.39 -0.27
C GLY A 67 17.29 15.12 -0.62
N ILE A 68 16.27 15.06 0.25
CA ILE A 68 14.99 15.76 0.03
C ILE A 68 15.21 17.27 -0.20
N LYS A 69 16.11 17.89 0.58
CA LYS A 69 16.40 19.34 0.50
C LYS A 69 17.22 19.73 -0.74
N THR A 70 17.92 18.77 -1.36
CA THR A 70 18.80 19.03 -2.51
C THR A 70 18.15 18.66 -3.84
N GLY A 71 16.95 18.06 -3.83
CA GLY A 71 16.28 17.53 -5.01
C GLY A 71 16.88 16.22 -5.54
N HIS A 72 18.04 15.79 -5.03
CA HIS A 72 18.68 14.52 -5.35
C HIS A 72 18.21 13.44 -4.38
N ILE A 73 16.96 13.01 -4.56
CA ILE A 73 16.30 12.11 -3.61
C ILE A 73 16.78 10.68 -3.81
N THR A 74 17.29 10.09 -2.74
CA THR A 74 17.57 8.65 -2.64
C THR A 74 16.61 8.05 -1.62
N ALA A 75 15.98 6.93 -1.97
CA ALA A 75 15.11 6.18 -1.08
C ALA A 75 15.68 4.77 -0.86
N MET A 76 15.46 4.23 0.33
CA MET A 76 15.80 2.85 0.68
C MET A 76 14.68 2.24 1.51
N VAL A 77 14.51 0.92 1.39
CA VAL A 77 13.60 0.15 2.22
C VAL A 77 14.35 -0.29 3.48
N GLY A 78 13.92 0.22 4.62
CA GLY A 78 14.37 -0.18 5.95
C GLY A 78 13.52 -1.29 6.56
N ASP A 79 13.82 -1.61 7.82
CA ASP A 79 13.14 -2.61 8.65
C ASP A 79 12.85 -3.95 7.94
N LEU A 80 13.87 -4.82 7.92
CA LEU A 80 13.75 -6.18 7.41
C LEU A 80 13.42 -7.19 8.51
N GLY A 81 13.04 -6.75 9.71
CA GLY A 81 12.74 -7.61 10.86
C GLY A 81 11.53 -8.53 10.63
N LEU A 82 10.66 -8.17 9.70
CA LEU A 82 9.47 -8.93 9.30
C LEU A 82 9.61 -9.55 7.90
N VAL A 83 10.84 -9.93 7.51
CA VAL A 83 11.10 -10.79 6.36
C VAL A 83 11.14 -12.25 6.86
N PRO A 84 10.02 -13.01 6.80
CA PRO A 84 9.97 -14.35 7.36
C PRO A 84 10.88 -15.32 6.58
N VAL A 85 11.49 -16.24 7.33
CA VAL A 85 11.97 -17.51 6.78
C VAL A 85 10.80 -18.49 6.85
N GLY A 86 9.93 -18.46 5.83
CA GLY A 86 8.71 -19.28 5.78
C GLY A 86 7.44 -18.45 5.60
N SER A 87 6.31 -18.92 6.16
CA SER A 87 5.01 -18.25 6.02
C SER A 87 4.69 -17.37 7.22
N LEU A 88 4.46 -16.07 6.99
CA LEU A 88 3.91 -15.15 7.97
C LEU A 88 2.46 -14.82 7.60
N PHE A 89 1.55 -15.01 8.56
CA PHE A 89 0.15 -14.63 8.44
C PHE A 89 -0.06 -13.26 9.08
N ASN A 90 -0.90 -12.42 8.48
CA ASN A 90 -1.26 -11.09 8.99
C ASN A 90 -0.06 -10.14 9.25
N GLY A 91 1.09 -10.36 8.60
CA GLY A 91 2.28 -9.51 8.75
C GLY A 91 2.10 -8.09 8.23
N GLN A 92 1.33 -7.93 7.16
CA GLN A 92 1.14 -6.62 6.51
C GLN A 92 0.30 -5.66 7.37
N PRO A 93 0.66 -4.36 7.43
CA PRO A 93 -0.15 -3.33 8.06
C PRO A 93 -1.54 -3.26 7.44
N TYR A 94 -2.58 -2.95 8.23
CA TYR A 94 -3.98 -2.97 7.77
C TYR A 94 -4.24 -2.18 6.48
N ALA A 95 -3.63 -1.00 6.34
CA ALA A 95 -3.84 -0.14 5.17
C ALA A 95 -3.14 -0.66 3.90
N MET A 96 -2.10 -1.48 4.06
CA MET A 96 -1.32 -2.04 2.95
C MET A 96 -1.49 -3.55 2.78
N ARG A 97 -2.33 -4.19 3.61
CA ARG A 97 -2.54 -5.63 3.61
C ARG A 97 -3.28 -6.07 2.35
N ALA A 98 -2.74 -7.08 1.69
CA ALA A 98 -3.31 -7.65 0.49
C ALA A 98 -4.60 -8.45 0.78
N PRO A 99 -5.54 -8.51 -0.18
CA PRO A 99 -6.84 -9.13 0.03
C PRO A 99 -6.76 -10.60 0.47
N GLU A 100 -5.84 -11.36 -0.13
CA GLU A 100 -5.60 -12.76 0.21
C GLU A 100 -5.09 -12.96 1.65
N ILE A 101 -4.40 -11.97 2.20
CA ILE A 101 -3.87 -12.03 3.58
C ILE A 101 -4.99 -11.84 4.59
N PHE A 102 -5.98 -10.98 4.29
CA PHE A 102 -7.21 -10.92 5.08
C PHE A 102 -7.98 -12.25 5.06
N LEU A 103 -7.83 -13.05 4.00
CA LEU A 103 -8.43 -14.38 3.89
C LEU A 103 -7.55 -15.49 4.51
N GLY A 104 -6.49 -15.11 5.24
CA GLY A 104 -5.62 -16.03 5.96
C GLY A 104 -4.63 -16.77 5.07
N GLN A 105 -4.39 -16.30 3.85
CA GLN A 105 -3.28 -16.79 3.02
C GLN A 105 -1.95 -16.17 3.48
N PRO A 106 -0.82 -16.87 3.28
CA PRO A 106 0.49 -16.29 3.57
C PRO A 106 0.85 -15.18 2.57
N CYS A 107 1.68 -14.23 3.01
CA CYS A 107 2.25 -13.21 2.13
C CYS A 107 3.11 -13.86 1.04
N LYS A 108 2.90 -13.43 -0.20
CA LYS A 108 3.63 -13.86 -1.40
C LYS A 108 4.16 -12.64 -2.16
N GLU A 109 4.94 -12.90 -3.21
CA GLU A 109 5.55 -11.89 -4.05
C GLU A 109 4.51 -10.86 -4.58
N PRO A 110 3.30 -11.26 -5.06
CA PRO A 110 2.28 -10.30 -5.47
C PRO A 110 1.74 -9.44 -4.33
N SER A 111 1.71 -9.98 -3.11
CA SER A 111 1.25 -9.27 -1.91
C SER A 111 2.18 -8.09 -1.59
N GLN A 112 3.49 -8.21 -1.88
CA GLN A 112 4.43 -7.09 -1.72
C GLN A 112 4.15 -5.96 -2.70
N VAL A 113 3.84 -6.30 -3.96
CA VAL A 113 3.51 -5.31 -4.98
C VAL A 113 2.21 -4.59 -4.62
N TRP A 114 1.22 -5.32 -4.08
CA TRP A 114 0.02 -4.72 -3.49
C TRP A 114 0.36 -3.73 -2.38
N GLU A 115 1.27 -4.10 -1.48
CA GLU A 115 1.71 -3.26 -0.36
C GLU A 115 2.31 -1.92 -0.83
N VAL A 116 3.16 -1.98 -1.87
CA VAL A 116 3.76 -0.78 -2.49
C VAL A 116 2.68 0.12 -3.10
N ALA A 117 1.75 -0.44 -3.86
CA ALA A 117 0.69 0.33 -4.50
C ALA A 117 -0.28 0.95 -3.50
N THR A 118 -0.65 0.21 -2.47
CA THR A 118 -1.55 0.69 -1.41
C THR A 118 -0.87 1.71 -0.49
N MET A 119 0.44 1.60 -0.27
CA MET A 119 1.23 2.65 0.37
C MET A 119 1.13 3.97 -0.41
N LEU A 120 1.36 3.94 -1.73
CA LEU A 120 1.24 5.12 -2.58
C LEU A 120 -0.18 5.67 -2.59
N LEU A 121 -1.18 4.78 -2.71
CA LEU A 121 -2.59 5.19 -2.67
C LEU A 121 -2.96 5.87 -1.35
N CYS A 122 -2.46 5.37 -0.22
CA CYS A 122 -2.69 5.99 1.09
C CYS A 122 -1.99 7.34 1.25
N TRP A 123 -0.89 7.60 0.52
CA TRP A 123 -0.32 8.94 0.44
C TRP A 123 -1.18 9.90 -0.37
N ILE A 124 -1.69 9.45 -1.51
CA ILE A 124 -2.53 10.27 -2.39
C ILE A 124 -3.90 10.54 -1.74
N LYS A 125 -4.48 9.53 -1.11
CA LYS A 125 -5.80 9.59 -0.51
C LYS A 125 -5.79 8.93 0.87
N PRO A 126 -5.35 9.64 1.92
CA PRO A 126 -5.32 9.11 3.28
C PRO A 126 -6.68 8.60 3.74
N GLY A 127 -6.68 7.46 4.44
CA GLY A 127 -7.89 6.84 4.99
C GLY A 127 -8.75 6.05 3.99
N ILE A 128 -8.40 6.02 2.70
CA ILE A 128 -9.14 5.21 1.71
C ILE A 128 -9.06 3.71 1.98
N LEU A 129 -7.96 3.26 2.59
CA LEU A 129 -7.71 1.90 3.05
C LEU A 129 -7.34 1.91 4.54
N GLY A 130 -7.35 0.71 5.13
CA GLY A 130 -7.01 0.52 6.55
C GLY A 130 -8.14 0.82 7.51
N ALA A 131 -7.82 0.72 8.80
CA ALA A 131 -8.78 0.77 9.91
C ALA A 131 -8.79 2.09 10.67
N TRP A 132 -8.18 3.15 10.13
CA TRP A 132 -8.01 4.42 10.86
C TRP A 132 -9.33 5.05 11.35
N ASP A 133 -10.37 4.96 10.52
CA ASP A 133 -11.74 5.43 10.79
C ASP A 133 -12.68 4.28 11.23
N SER A 134 -12.11 3.14 11.62
CA SER A 134 -12.88 2.03 12.18
C SER A 134 -13.47 2.46 13.52
N PRO A 135 -14.77 2.22 13.77
CA PRO A 135 -15.40 2.60 15.03
C PRO A 135 -14.92 1.73 16.21
N HIS A 136 -14.32 0.56 15.96
CA HIS A 136 -13.88 -0.33 17.03
C HIS A 136 -12.78 -1.31 16.58
N PRO A 137 -11.68 -1.52 17.35
CA PRO A 137 -10.58 -2.41 16.97
C PRO A 137 -10.98 -3.85 16.61
N LEU A 138 -12.01 -4.38 17.28
CA LEU A 138 -12.53 -5.74 17.03
C LEU A 138 -13.12 -5.94 15.63
N ILE A 139 -13.38 -4.87 14.88
CA ILE A 139 -13.93 -4.96 13.52
C ILE A 139 -12.96 -4.45 12.46
N ASP A 140 -11.72 -4.14 12.82
CA ASP A 140 -10.73 -3.55 11.91
C ASP A 140 -10.50 -4.39 10.65
N GLU A 141 -10.38 -5.71 10.80
CA GLU A 141 -10.24 -6.61 9.65
C GLU A 141 -11.45 -6.51 8.71
N ALA A 142 -12.66 -6.62 9.26
CA ALA A 142 -13.89 -6.55 8.48
C ALA A 142 -14.08 -5.19 7.81
N TRP A 143 -13.69 -4.12 8.50
CA TRP A 143 -13.72 -2.74 8.00
C TRP A 143 -12.77 -2.57 6.81
N CYS A 144 -11.52 -3.03 6.94
CA CYS A 144 -10.54 -3.00 5.87
C CYS A 144 -11.01 -3.80 4.65
N MET A 145 -11.50 -5.02 4.86
CA MET A 145 -12.06 -5.85 3.79
C MET A 145 -13.24 -5.15 3.11
N ALA A 146 -14.13 -4.51 3.87
CA ALA A 146 -15.25 -3.78 3.29
C ALA A 146 -14.77 -2.61 2.40
N LYS A 147 -13.75 -1.85 2.84
CA LYS A 147 -13.14 -0.79 2.02
C LYS A 147 -12.52 -1.30 0.73
N ILE A 148 -11.74 -2.38 0.80
CA ILE A 148 -11.16 -3.02 -0.40
C ILE A 148 -12.30 -3.47 -1.34
N LYS A 149 -13.39 -4.03 -0.82
CA LYS A 149 -14.56 -4.42 -1.63
C LYS A 149 -15.28 -3.24 -2.28
N ARG A 150 -15.33 -2.08 -1.60
CA ARG A 150 -15.88 -0.84 -2.18
C ARG A 150 -15.01 -0.33 -3.33
N LEU A 151 -13.68 -0.36 -3.13
CA LEU A 151 -12.71 0.12 -4.11
C LEU A 151 -12.56 -0.84 -5.31
N PHE A 152 -12.63 -2.15 -5.06
CA PHE A 152 -12.56 -3.22 -6.05
C PHE A 152 -13.82 -4.09 -5.99
N PRO A 153 -14.94 -3.65 -6.62
CA PRO A 153 -16.22 -4.37 -6.54
C PRO A 153 -16.17 -5.82 -7.05
N HIS A 154 -15.21 -6.15 -7.90
CA HIS A 154 -15.02 -7.50 -8.44
C HIS A 154 -14.37 -8.47 -7.45
N TRP A 155 -13.66 -7.98 -6.43
CA TRP A 155 -13.05 -8.84 -5.43
C TRP A 155 -14.11 -9.63 -4.65
N GLY A 156 -14.05 -10.95 -4.69
CA GLY A 156 -15.00 -11.83 -4.02
C GLY A 156 -14.65 -12.05 -2.55
N ILE A 157 -15.36 -11.39 -1.62
CA ILE A 157 -15.27 -11.78 -0.21
C ILE A 157 -16.05 -13.08 -0.04
N PRO A 158 -15.42 -14.19 0.41
CA PRO A 158 -16.10 -15.46 0.60
C PRO A 158 -17.18 -15.36 1.67
N THR A 159 -18.17 -16.24 1.56
CA THR A 159 -19.20 -16.44 2.58
C THR A 159 -18.61 -17.15 3.81
N PRO A 160 -19.23 -17.03 4.99
CA PRO A 160 -18.74 -17.70 6.20
C PRO A 160 -18.64 -19.23 6.11
N ASN A 161 -19.32 -19.86 5.16
CA ASN A 161 -19.27 -21.30 4.95
C ASN A 161 -18.06 -21.74 4.11
N GLU A 162 -17.45 -20.82 3.38
CA GLU A 162 -16.30 -21.08 2.50
C GLU A 162 -14.96 -20.88 3.24
N VAL A 163 -14.98 -20.42 4.48
CA VAL A 163 -13.77 -20.19 5.29
C VAL A 163 -13.72 -21.12 6.50
N MET A 164 -12.56 -21.73 6.74
CA MET A 164 -12.40 -22.73 7.81
C MET A 164 -12.19 -22.13 9.20
N ARG A 165 -11.43 -21.02 9.31
CA ARG A 165 -11.09 -20.41 10.60
C ARG A 165 -12.28 -19.65 11.19
N TYR A 166 -12.64 -19.94 12.44
CA TYR A 166 -13.81 -19.34 13.11
C TYR A 166 -13.72 -17.81 13.21
N THR A 167 -12.55 -17.27 13.55
CA THR A 167 -12.31 -15.81 13.59
C THR A 167 -12.54 -15.16 12.23
N LEU A 168 -12.08 -15.81 11.16
CA LEU A 168 -12.30 -15.36 9.79
C LEU A 168 -13.78 -15.40 9.39
N LYS A 169 -14.58 -16.36 9.87
CA LYS A 169 -16.03 -16.41 9.61
C LYS A 169 -16.75 -15.14 10.05
N ALA A 170 -16.42 -14.65 11.24
CA ALA A 170 -17.02 -13.43 11.78
C ALA A 170 -16.58 -12.19 10.98
N ALA A 171 -15.30 -12.12 10.61
CA ALA A 171 -14.75 -11.03 9.80
C ALA A 171 -15.40 -10.96 8.41
N VAL A 172 -15.46 -12.08 7.66
CA VAL A 172 -16.04 -12.10 6.30
C VAL A 172 -17.54 -11.84 6.29
N LYS A 173 -18.26 -12.30 7.33
CA LYS A 173 -19.69 -11.98 7.51
C LYS A 173 -19.88 -10.48 7.68
N SER A 174 -19.08 -9.87 8.57
CA SER A 174 -19.16 -8.45 8.89
C SER A 174 -18.75 -7.59 7.70
N ALA A 175 -17.67 -7.94 7.00
CA ALA A 175 -17.20 -7.23 5.81
C ALA A 175 -18.25 -7.21 4.68
N ASN A 176 -18.91 -8.35 4.42
CA ASN A 176 -20.01 -8.44 3.47
C ASN A 176 -21.22 -7.58 3.85
N CYS A 177 -21.49 -7.43 5.16
CA CYS A 177 -22.55 -6.54 5.66
C CYS A 177 -22.13 -5.07 5.51
N PHE A 178 -20.95 -4.71 5.99
CA PHE A 178 -20.45 -3.34 6.01
C PHE A 178 -20.34 -2.74 4.60
N SER A 179 -19.80 -3.50 3.65
CA SER A 179 -19.65 -3.06 2.25
C SER A 179 -20.99 -2.69 1.56
N LYS A 180 -22.12 -3.13 2.11
CA LYS A 180 -23.47 -2.87 1.56
C LYS A 180 -24.29 -1.89 2.40
N ALA A 181 -24.15 -1.94 3.72
CA ALA A 181 -25.10 -1.31 4.64
C ALA A 181 -24.55 -0.09 5.39
N VAL A 182 -23.23 0.07 5.50
CA VAL A 182 -22.63 1.14 6.31
C VAL A 182 -22.47 2.41 5.46
N PRO A 183 -23.19 3.51 5.77
CA PRO A 183 -23.17 4.74 4.98
C PRO A 183 -21.77 5.34 4.82
N GLU A 184 -20.97 5.31 5.89
CA GLU A 184 -19.59 5.81 5.93
C GLU A 184 -18.70 5.11 4.91
N LEU A 185 -18.99 3.85 4.57
CA LEU A 185 -18.25 3.11 3.54
C LEU A 185 -18.86 3.27 2.15
N GLN A 186 -20.14 3.68 2.04
CA GLN A 186 -20.76 3.90 0.73
C GLN A 186 -20.18 5.10 -0.01
N VAL A 187 -19.57 6.05 0.71
CA VAL A 187 -18.88 7.21 0.11
C VAL A 187 -17.66 6.81 -0.70
N ILE A 188 -17.07 5.64 -0.41
CA ILE A 188 -15.96 5.07 -1.18
C ILE A 188 -16.52 4.52 -2.48
N LEU A 189 -16.09 5.11 -3.60
CA LEU A 189 -16.44 4.67 -4.93
C LEU A 189 -15.44 3.61 -5.45
N PRO A 190 -15.78 2.92 -6.56
CA PRO A 190 -14.82 2.07 -7.26
C PRO A 190 -13.55 2.83 -7.65
N PHE A 191 -12.41 2.14 -7.69
CA PHE A 191 -11.07 2.69 -7.85
C PHE A 191 -10.96 3.75 -8.96
N ASP A 192 -11.41 3.43 -10.18
CA ASP A 192 -11.34 4.34 -11.33
C ASP A 192 -12.03 5.68 -11.07
N ARG A 193 -13.11 5.67 -10.29
CA ARG A 193 -13.84 6.89 -9.91
C ARG A 193 -13.16 7.65 -8.78
N GLU A 194 -12.51 6.95 -7.85
CA GLU A 194 -11.74 7.59 -6.79
C GLU A 194 -10.50 8.29 -7.33
N ILE A 195 -9.80 7.68 -8.28
CA ILE A 195 -8.63 8.30 -8.93
C ILE A 195 -9.03 9.49 -9.80
N GLN A 196 -10.13 9.41 -10.54
CA GLN A 196 -10.66 10.55 -11.31
C GLN A 196 -10.93 11.80 -10.45
N LYS A 197 -11.30 11.64 -9.17
CA LYS A 197 -11.50 12.78 -8.26
C LYS A 197 -10.18 13.46 -7.87
N VAL A 198 -9.10 12.69 -7.78
CA VAL A 198 -7.77 13.21 -7.51
C VAL A 198 -7.26 13.98 -8.73
N ASP A 199 -7.46 13.41 -9.92
CA ASP A 199 -7.11 14.08 -11.18
C ASP A 199 -7.91 15.36 -11.37
N ALA A 200 -9.22 15.37 -11.09
CA ALA A 200 -10.04 16.58 -11.21
C ALA A 200 -9.59 17.70 -10.26
N ALA A 201 -9.19 17.36 -9.04
CA ALA A 201 -8.61 18.33 -8.10
C ALA A 201 -7.24 18.85 -8.58
N ALA A 202 -6.43 17.99 -9.24
CA ALA A 202 -5.16 18.40 -9.84
C ALA A 202 -5.32 19.20 -11.15
N VAL A 203 -6.42 18.98 -11.90
CA VAL A 203 -6.76 19.67 -13.15
C VAL A 203 -7.36 21.05 -12.92
N GLU A 204 -8.03 21.31 -11.79
CA GLU A 204 -8.35 22.69 -11.38
C GLU A 204 -7.10 23.54 -11.12
N GLU A 205 -5.94 22.92 -10.86
CA GLU A 205 -4.65 23.60 -10.71
C GLU A 205 -3.76 23.53 -11.97
N SER A 206 -4.09 22.69 -12.96
CA SER A 206 -3.24 22.45 -14.14
C SER A 206 -4.05 22.28 -15.42
N SER A 207 -3.99 23.29 -16.29
CA SER A 207 -4.68 23.34 -17.59
C SER A 207 -4.32 22.17 -18.53
N SER A 208 -5.32 21.34 -18.86
CA SER A 208 -5.49 20.44 -20.03
C SER A 208 -4.49 19.29 -20.31
N PHE A 209 -5.00 18.06 -20.54
CA PHE A 209 -4.81 17.24 -21.76
C PHE A 209 -5.59 15.89 -21.70
N TYR A 210 -6.08 15.42 -22.85
CA TYR A 210 -6.87 14.18 -23.06
C TYR A 210 -6.01 13.08 -23.74
N VAL A 211 -6.22 11.78 -23.44
CA VAL A 211 -5.75 10.64 -24.27
C VAL A 211 -6.77 9.50 -24.29
N GLY A 212 -7.05 8.96 -25.49
CA GLY A 212 -8.04 7.91 -25.78
C GLY A 212 -7.56 6.46 -25.61
N SER A 213 -8.51 5.51 -25.62
CA SER A 213 -8.29 4.09 -25.35
C SER A 213 -8.40 3.20 -26.59
N GLU A 214 -7.55 2.19 -26.72
CA GLU A 214 -7.82 0.98 -27.51
C GLU A 214 -7.26 -0.29 -26.87
N SER A 215 -8.04 -1.37 -26.99
CA SER A 215 -7.62 -2.79 -27.03
C SER A 215 -7.09 -3.48 -25.75
N GLY A 216 -8.00 -4.18 -25.05
CA GLY A 216 -7.99 -5.65 -25.17
C GLY A 216 -7.00 -6.50 -24.35
N ARG A 217 -6.51 -6.05 -23.19
CA ARG A 217 -6.02 -6.83 -22.02
C ARG A 217 -5.66 -5.79 -20.95
N LYS A 218 -6.47 -5.68 -19.89
CA LYS A 218 -6.55 -4.45 -19.09
C LYS A 218 -5.67 -4.48 -17.84
N ALA A 219 -4.56 -3.76 -17.94
CA ALA A 219 -3.84 -3.12 -16.85
C ALA A 219 -3.79 -1.62 -17.22
N LEU A 220 -4.40 -0.74 -16.43
CA LEU A 220 -4.43 0.69 -16.74
C LEU A 220 -3.90 1.51 -15.56
N ILE A 221 -2.99 2.42 -15.86
CA ILE A 221 -2.30 3.31 -14.93
C ILE A 221 -2.33 4.69 -15.52
N CYS A 222 -2.82 5.65 -14.76
CA CYS A 222 -2.73 7.05 -15.10
C CYS A 222 -1.80 7.71 -14.07
N ALA A 223 -0.57 7.96 -14.50
CA ALA A 223 0.29 8.99 -13.94
C ALA A 223 0.87 9.74 -15.14
N GLY A 224 0.30 10.91 -15.46
CA GLY A 224 1.02 11.89 -16.28
C GLY A 224 2.12 12.49 -15.38
N ILE A 225 3.38 12.61 -15.77
CA ILE A 225 4.06 12.49 -17.06
C ILE A 225 5.38 11.75 -16.79
N GLU A 226 5.70 10.71 -17.58
CA GLU A 226 6.96 9.94 -17.60
C GLU A 226 7.19 8.76 -16.61
N GLY A 227 6.20 7.86 -16.51
CA GLY A 227 6.50 6.43 -16.61
C GLY A 227 6.91 5.65 -15.35
N VAL A 228 5.92 5.31 -14.50
CA VAL A 228 5.98 4.12 -13.63
C VAL A 228 4.64 3.39 -13.67
N LEU A 229 4.66 2.10 -14.00
CA LEU A 229 3.48 1.26 -14.17
C LEU A 229 3.49 0.10 -13.13
N ILE A 230 2.65 0.17 -12.08
CA ILE A 230 2.39 -0.92 -11.11
C ILE A 230 0.90 -1.29 -11.11
N VAL A 231 0.57 -2.55 -11.42
CA VAL A 231 -0.80 -3.07 -11.51
C VAL A 231 -1.07 -3.95 -10.29
N CYS A 232 -2.13 -3.63 -9.54
CA CYS A 232 -2.60 -4.48 -8.45
C CYS A 232 -4.03 -4.94 -8.74
N GLU A 233 -4.18 -6.23 -9.03
CA GLU A 233 -5.48 -6.87 -9.18
C GLU A 233 -5.79 -7.65 -7.89
N ALA A 234 -6.90 -7.32 -7.24
CA ALA A 234 -7.44 -8.14 -6.16
C ALA A 234 -8.10 -9.39 -6.80
N ARG A 235 -7.38 -10.51 -6.83
CA ARG A 235 -7.90 -11.80 -7.31
C ARG A 235 -8.90 -12.41 -6.31
#